data_AF-A0A955NEE5-F1
#
_entry.id   AF-A0A955NEE5-F1
#
_cell.length_a   1.000
_cell.length_b   1.000
_cell.length_c   1.000
_cell.angle_alpha   90.00
_cell.angle_beta   90.00
_cell.angle_gamma   90.00
#
_symmetry.space_group_name_H-M   'P 1'
#
loop_
_entity.id
_entity.type
_entity.pdbx_description
1 polymer ?
#
loop_
_entity_poly.entity_id
_entity_poly.type
_entity_poly.pdbx_seq_one_letter_code
_entity_poly.pdbx_strand_id
1 'polypeptide(L)'
;MMPWKNLLLLLSLACSLGCSDQASKPDLPTLPDLPVLKVDATHDQIIASVSGTTAIRYVIPPGRGFVLDATDFTFNIPRNAPLGVQAPNSIQVLRRDEAMFSVVWSENKRNIVTGETASPNYGSGPFQPFAAGDMVIIGIGHLRPATSEESGDVFVPFWCGLADVQEGS
;
A
#
# COMPACT_ATOMS: atom_id res chain seq x y z
N MET A 1 13.93 -19.12 -70.43
CA MET A 1 13.91 -20.57 -70.66
C MET A 1 14.19 -21.29 -69.35
N MET A 2 13.19 -22.00 -68.81
CA MET A 2 13.28 -23.07 -67.78
C MET A 2 14.04 -24.30 -68.35
N PRO A 3 14.53 -25.30 -67.56
CA PRO A 3 13.81 -26.00 -66.46
C PRO A 3 14.69 -26.38 -65.24
N TRP A 4 14.22 -26.55 -63.99
CA TRP A 4 13.21 -27.43 -63.36
C TRP A 4 13.39 -28.93 -63.64
N LYS A 5 14.07 -29.67 -62.74
CA LYS A 5 13.62 -30.94 -62.11
C LYS A 5 14.77 -31.76 -61.48
N ASN A 6 14.41 -32.43 -60.37
CA ASN A 6 15.08 -33.51 -59.64
C ASN A 6 16.09 -33.03 -58.58
N LEU A 7 16.08 -33.48 -57.33
CA LEU A 7 15.81 -34.83 -56.84
C LEU A 7 15.43 -34.78 -55.35
N LEU A 8 14.34 -35.46 -54.97
CA LEU A 8 14.02 -35.82 -53.59
C LEU A 8 15.12 -36.74 -53.04
N LEU A 9 15.60 -36.49 -51.82
CA LEU A 9 15.95 -37.59 -50.92
C LEU A 9 15.65 -37.21 -49.45
N LEU A 10 14.87 -38.09 -48.84
CA LEU A 10 14.41 -38.07 -47.46
C LEU A 10 15.57 -38.22 -46.47
N LEU A 11 15.53 -37.46 -45.38
CA LEU A 11 15.93 -38.00 -44.08
C LEU A 11 15.14 -37.30 -42.96
N SER A 12 14.34 -38.12 -42.32
CA SER A 12 13.55 -37.89 -41.12
C SER A 12 14.45 -37.55 -39.92
N LEU A 13 14.27 -36.35 -39.35
CA LEU A 13 14.45 -36.14 -37.92
C LEU A 13 13.17 -35.53 -37.36
N ALA A 14 12.42 -36.36 -36.66
CA ALA A 14 11.36 -35.90 -35.77
C ALA A 14 12.03 -35.16 -34.60
N CYS A 15 11.90 -33.84 -34.56
CA CYS A 15 12.05 -33.08 -33.33
C CYS A 15 10.65 -32.66 -32.90
N SER A 16 10.09 -33.45 -31.99
CA SER A 16 8.90 -33.12 -31.23
C SER A 16 9.20 -31.93 -30.32
N LEU A 17 8.88 -30.73 -30.77
CA LEU A 17 8.63 -29.61 -29.88
C LEU A 17 7.25 -29.09 -30.22
N GLY A 18 6.27 -29.55 -29.45
CA GLY A 18 4.94 -28.97 -29.47
C GLY A 18 5.08 -27.48 -29.19
N CYS A 19 4.66 -26.67 -30.14
CA CYS A 19 4.22 -25.31 -29.87
C CYS A 19 2.97 -25.38 -28.99
N SER A 20 3.15 -25.51 -27.67
CA SER A 20 2.18 -25.01 -26.70
C SER A 20 2.59 -23.58 -26.39
N ASP A 21 2.10 -22.68 -27.22
CA ASP A 21 2.12 -21.24 -27.00
C ASP A 21 1.11 -20.91 -25.90
N GLN A 22 1.40 -21.33 -24.66
CA GLN A 22 0.82 -20.71 -23.48
C GLN A 22 1.76 -19.57 -23.11
N ALA A 23 1.52 -18.40 -23.70
CA ALA A 23 1.88 -17.14 -23.08
C ALA A 23 1.22 -17.14 -21.69
N SER A 24 1.98 -17.55 -20.68
CA SER A 24 1.62 -17.32 -19.29
C SER A 24 1.42 -15.83 -19.16
N LYS A 25 0.16 -15.43 -18.93
CA LYS A 25 -0.16 -14.12 -18.38
C LYS A 25 0.84 -13.92 -17.23
N PRO A 26 1.63 -12.84 -17.20
CA PRO A 26 2.51 -12.61 -16.07
C PRO A 26 1.62 -12.67 -14.84
N ASP A 27 1.91 -13.62 -13.95
CA ASP A 27 1.24 -13.73 -12.67
C ASP A 27 1.37 -12.35 -12.03
N LEU A 28 0.24 -11.66 -11.90
CA LEU A 28 0.17 -10.51 -11.02
C LEU A 28 0.70 -11.01 -9.68
N PRO A 29 1.65 -10.30 -9.03
CA PRO A 29 2.14 -10.72 -7.74
C PRO A 29 0.91 -11.01 -6.87
N THR A 30 0.76 -12.28 -6.47
CA THR A 30 -0.30 -12.69 -5.55
C THR A 30 -0.15 -11.77 -4.35
N LEU A 31 -1.17 -10.92 -4.12
CA LEU A 31 -1.19 -10.04 -2.98
C LEU A 31 -0.83 -10.89 -1.76
N PRO A 32 0.23 -10.53 -1.00
CA PRO A 32 0.58 -11.30 0.19
C PRO A 32 -0.66 -11.43 1.07
N ASP A 33 -0.82 -12.58 1.75
CA ASP A 33 -1.92 -12.86 2.66
C ASP A 33 -1.87 -11.88 3.85
N LEU A 34 -2.39 -10.69 3.61
CA LEU A 34 -2.38 -9.54 4.49
C LEU A 34 -3.83 -9.07 4.65
N PRO A 35 -4.23 -8.67 5.87
CA PRO A 35 -5.55 -8.09 6.09
C PRO A 35 -5.73 -6.83 5.22
N VAL A 36 -6.89 -6.71 4.59
CA VAL A 36 -7.25 -5.54 3.77
C VAL A 36 -8.07 -4.58 4.61
N LEU A 37 -7.56 -3.37 4.77
CA LEU A 37 -8.22 -2.26 5.44
C LEU A 37 -8.83 -1.33 4.39
N LYS A 38 -10.17 -1.29 4.31
CA LYS A 38 -10.88 -0.40 3.40
C LYS A 38 -10.90 1.01 3.99
N VAL A 39 -10.32 1.99 3.29
CA VAL A 39 -10.40 3.39 3.68
C VAL A 39 -11.82 3.89 3.42
N ASP A 40 -12.47 4.38 4.47
CA ASP A 40 -13.83 4.89 4.41
C ASP A 40 -14.08 5.95 5.50
N ALA A 41 -15.25 6.59 5.47
CA ALA A 41 -15.63 7.63 6.41
C ALA A 41 -16.00 7.10 7.80
N THR A 42 -16.34 5.81 7.94
CA THR A 42 -16.73 5.22 9.23
C THR A 42 -15.53 4.95 10.14
N HIS A 43 -14.35 4.77 9.55
CA HIS A 43 -13.08 4.61 10.25
C HIS A 43 -12.30 5.92 10.40
N ASP A 44 -12.76 7.01 9.78
CA ASP A 44 -12.07 8.30 9.79
C ASP A 44 -12.21 9.03 11.14
N GLN A 45 -11.14 8.99 11.93
CA GLN A 45 -11.03 9.66 13.22
C GLN A 45 -11.06 11.19 13.11
N ILE A 46 -10.65 11.78 11.98
CA ILE A 46 -10.70 13.23 11.79
C ILE A 46 -12.16 13.68 11.76
N ILE A 47 -12.97 13.06 10.90
CA ILE A 47 -14.41 13.34 10.83
C ILE A 47 -15.11 13.03 12.15
N ALA A 48 -14.78 11.89 12.78
CA ALA A 48 -15.39 11.52 14.05
C ALA A 48 -15.09 12.54 15.15
N SER A 49 -13.85 13.01 15.26
CA SER A 49 -13.46 14.02 16.25
C SER A 49 -14.20 15.35 16.07
N VAL A 50 -14.39 15.80 14.82
CA VAL A 50 -15.12 17.04 14.50
C VAL A 50 -16.63 16.90 14.76
N SER A 51 -17.18 15.73 14.50
CA SER A 51 -18.62 15.45 14.70
C SER A 51 -18.99 15.05 16.13
N GLY A 52 -18.01 14.88 17.02
CA GLY A 52 -18.22 14.37 18.38
C GLY A 52 -18.68 12.91 18.43
N THR A 53 -18.39 12.15 17.37
CA THR A 53 -18.72 10.72 17.29
C THR A 53 -17.48 9.87 17.56
N THR A 54 -17.66 8.56 17.74
CA THR A 54 -16.56 7.60 17.86
C THR A 54 -16.41 6.86 16.54
N ALA A 55 -15.29 7.05 15.85
CA ALA A 55 -15.00 6.26 14.64
C ALA A 55 -14.67 4.82 15.01
N ILE A 56 -15.10 3.90 14.15
CA ILE A 56 -14.85 2.48 14.31
C ILE A 56 -13.35 2.23 14.11
N ARG A 57 -12.82 1.28 14.87
CA ARG A 57 -11.44 0.80 14.72
C ARG A 57 -11.44 -0.48 13.91
N TYR A 58 -10.43 -0.65 13.07
CA TYR A 58 -10.17 -1.94 12.46
C TYR A 58 -9.71 -2.94 13.53
N VAL A 59 -9.97 -4.21 13.28
CA VAL A 59 -9.35 -5.32 14.00
C VAL A 59 -8.52 -6.09 12.99
N ILE A 60 -7.22 -6.23 13.24
CA ILE A 60 -6.31 -6.99 12.37
C ILE A 60 -5.59 -8.09 13.16
N PRO A 61 -5.30 -9.23 12.53
CA PRO A 61 -4.48 -10.26 13.15
C PRO A 61 -3.04 -9.77 13.35
N PRO A 62 -2.27 -10.35 14.29
CA PRO A 62 -0.83 -10.18 14.35
C PRO A 62 -0.20 -10.58 13.02
N GLY A 63 0.81 -9.84 12.58
CA GLY A 63 1.35 -10.09 11.25
C GLY A 63 2.34 -9.06 10.75
N ARG A 64 2.76 -9.25 9.50
CA ARG A 64 3.84 -8.47 8.89
C ARG A 64 3.40 -7.11 8.35
N GLY A 65 2.11 -6.80 8.41
CA GLY A 65 1.55 -5.63 7.74
C GLY A 65 0.07 -5.75 7.42
N PHE A 66 -0.39 -4.85 6.56
CA PHE A 66 -1.75 -4.83 6.02
C PHE A 66 -1.75 -4.16 4.63
N VAL A 67 -2.88 -4.28 3.93
CA VAL A 67 -3.14 -3.57 2.67
C VAL A 67 -4.16 -2.49 2.91
N LEU A 68 -3.83 -1.23 2.61
CA LEU A 68 -4.78 -0.13 2.58
C LEU A 68 -5.43 -0.04 1.21
N ASP A 69 -6.74 -0.23 1.15
CA ASP A 69 -7.54 -0.10 -0.06
C ASP A 69 -8.33 1.22 -0.01
N ALA A 70 -7.86 2.21 -0.77
CA ALA A 70 -8.50 3.51 -0.90
C ALA A 70 -9.09 3.75 -2.30
N THR A 71 -9.27 2.69 -3.09
CA THR A 71 -9.65 2.80 -4.52
C THR A 71 -10.99 3.51 -4.76
N ASP A 72 -11.90 3.49 -3.80
CA ASP A 72 -13.22 4.13 -3.90
C ASP A 72 -13.39 5.30 -2.93
N PHE A 73 -12.29 5.77 -2.31
CA PHE A 73 -12.35 6.83 -1.31
C PHE A 73 -11.91 8.17 -1.89
N THR A 74 -12.72 9.20 -1.67
CA THR A 74 -12.39 10.58 -2.04
C THR A 74 -11.93 11.35 -0.80
N PHE A 75 -10.70 11.86 -0.83
CA PHE A 75 -10.14 12.61 0.29
C PHE A 75 -10.66 14.05 0.32
N ASN A 76 -11.11 14.48 1.50
CA ASN A 76 -11.42 15.88 1.75
C ASN A 76 -10.14 16.63 2.11
N ILE A 77 -9.65 17.45 1.18
CA ILE A 77 -8.45 18.25 1.43
C ILE A 77 -8.82 19.46 2.28
N PRO A 78 -8.22 19.64 3.47
CA PRO A 78 -8.52 20.76 4.34
C PRO A 78 -8.26 22.09 3.63
N ARG A 79 -9.14 23.09 3.82
CA ARG A 79 -8.97 24.42 3.20
C ARG A 79 -7.70 25.14 3.64
N ASN A 80 -7.18 24.78 4.80
CA ASN A 80 -5.93 25.29 5.36
C ASN A 80 -4.70 24.45 4.98
N ALA A 81 -4.84 23.46 4.08
CA ALA A 81 -3.68 22.78 3.52
C ALA A 81 -2.77 23.78 2.79
N PRO A 82 -1.43 23.59 2.80
CA PRO A 82 -0.51 24.43 2.07
C PRO A 82 -0.88 24.59 0.59
N LEU A 83 -0.54 25.74 0.00
CA LEU A 83 -0.81 26.01 -1.42
C LEU A 83 -0.20 24.92 -2.31
N GLY A 84 -0.99 24.40 -3.26
CA GLY A 84 -0.58 23.37 -4.21
C GLY A 84 -0.79 21.92 -3.75
N VAL A 85 -1.27 21.71 -2.52
CA VAL A 85 -1.61 20.37 -2.02
C VAL A 85 -2.97 19.93 -2.57
N GLN A 86 -2.96 18.91 -3.45
CA GLN A 86 -4.16 18.43 -4.17
C GLN A 86 -4.46 16.94 -3.99
N ALA A 87 -3.58 16.18 -3.34
CA ALA A 87 -3.75 14.77 -3.08
C ALA A 87 -2.82 14.32 -1.95
N PRO A 88 -3.11 13.18 -1.30
CA PRO A 88 -2.12 12.51 -0.46
C PRO A 88 -0.85 12.18 -1.25
N ASN A 89 0.29 12.17 -0.56
CA ASN A 89 1.56 11.67 -1.11
C ASN A 89 2.25 10.68 -0.17
N SER A 90 1.72 10.48 1.04
CA SER A 90 2.33 9.67 2.08
C SER A 90 1.28 9.02 2.96
N ILE A 91 1.58 7.80 3.39
CA ILE A 91 0.91 7.10 4.49
C ILE A 91 1.87 7.11 5.68
N GLN A 92 1.40 7.58 6.82
CA GLN A 92 2.12 7.53 8.08
C GLN A 92 1.51 6.45 8.97
N VAL A 93 2.37 5.61 9.55
CA VAL A 93 1.98 4.56 10.46
C VAL A 93 2.69 4.80 11.78
N LEU A 94 1.93 5.09 12.83
CA LEU A 94 2.44 5.29 14.17
C LEU A 94 1.99 4.13 15.06
N ARG A 95 2.96 3.49 15.71
CA ARG A 95 2.72 2.42 16.68
C ARG A 95 2.70 2.99 18.10
N ARG A 96 2.15 2.22 19.02
CA ARG A 96 2.05 2.57 20.45
C ARG A 96 3.40 2.86 21.12
N ASP A 97 4.47 2.23 20.66
CA ASP A 97 5.85 2.44 21.11
C ASP A 97 6.49 3.70 20.52
N GLU A 98 5.68 4.60 19.95
CA GLU A 98 6.08 5.84 19.28
C GLU A 98 6.91 5.64 18.00
N ALA A 99 7.08 4.39 17.54
CA ALA A 99 7.73 4.13 16.26
C ALA A 99 6.84 4.58 15.10
N MET A 100 7.40 5.39 14.22
CA MET A 100 6.72 6.03 13.10
C MET A 100 7.36 5.63 11.77
N PHE A 101 6.52 5.27 10.80
CA PHE A 101 6.95 4.81 9.49
C PHE A 101 6.18 5.51 8.38
N SER A 102 6.88 5.81 7.29
CA SER A 102 6.34 6.38 6.07
C SER A 102 6.25 5.35 4.96
N VAL A 103 5.13 5.31 4.23
CA VAL A 103 4.99 4.58 2.96
C VAL A 103 4.62 5.59 1.88
N VAL A 104 5.21 5.44 0.69
CA VAL A 104 4.87 6.28 -0.47
C VAL A 104 3.44 5.99 -0.90
N TRP A 105 2.63 7.03 -1.01
CA TRP A 105 1.25 6.90 -1.48
C TRP A 105 1.20 6.55 -2.97
N SER A 106 0.39 5.53 -3.29
CA SER A 106 -0.01 5.20 -4.65
C SER A 106 -1.50 5.50 -4.83
N GLU A 107 -1.80 6.52 -5.63
CA GLU A 107 -3.16 6.92 -5.94
C GLU A 107 -3.91 5.85 -6.74
N ASN A 108 -5.21 5.68 -6.45
CA ASN A 108 -6.11 4.73 -7.11
C ASN A 108 -5.61 3.27 -7.10
N LYS A 109 -4.79 2.91 -6.11
CA LYS A 109 -4.22 1.58 -5.94
C LYS A 109 -4.31 1.12 -4.49
N ARG A 110 -4.17 -0.19 -4.30
CA ARG A 110 -3.93 -0.78 -2.99
C ARG A 110 -2.50 -0.49 -2.55
N ASN A 111 -2.35 0.03 -1.34
CA ASN A 111 -1.07 0.37 -0.76
C ASN A 111 -0.67 -0.72 0.24
N ILE A 112 0.45 -1.38 0.01
CA ILE A 112 0.97 -2.42 0.89
C ILE A 112 1.79 -1.74 1.98
N VAL A 113 1.48 -2.01 3.25
CA VAL A 113 2.21 -1.50 4.42
C VAL A 113 2.89 -2.69 5.10
N THR A 114 4.19 -2.84 4.87
CA THR A 114 5.03 -3.88 5.48
C THR A 114 6.43 -3.31 5.76
N GLY A 115 7.30 -4.09 6.40
CA GLY A 115 8.71 -3.69 6.54
C GLY A 115 9.50 -3.59 5.23
N GLU A 116 8.95 -4.04 4.10
CA GLU A 116 9.56 -3.90 2.77
C GLU A 116 9.19 -2.58 2.09
N THR A 117 8.01 -2.02 2.41
CA THR A 117 7.49 -0.79 1.80
C THR A 117 7.56 0.41 2.73
N ALA A 118 7.64 0.18 4.04
CA ALA A 118 7.68 1.21 5.06
C ALA A 118 9.11 1.61 5.40
N SER A 119 9.38 2.92 5.34
CA SER A 119 10.64 3.52 5.77
C SER A 119 10.49 4.07 7.19
N PRO A 120 11.40 3.77 8.12
CA PRO A 120 11.36 4.36 9.46
C PRO A 120 11.63 5.86 9.40
N ASN A 121 10.86 6.64 10.15
CA ASN A 121 11.11 8.06 10.33
C ASN A 121 12.21 8.30 11.39
N TYR A 122 12.68 9.54 11.50
CA TYR A 122 13.73 9.89 12.45
C TYR A 122 13.39 9.43 13.88
N GLY A 123 14.35 8.76 14.53
CA GLY A 123 14.19 8.21 15.88
C GLY A 123 13.53 6.83 15.94
N SER A 124 12.96 6.31 14.84
CA SER A 124 12.33 4.99 14.80
C SER A 124 13.32 3.88 14.42
N GLY A 125 13.17 2.72 15.05
CA GLY A 125 13.90 1.50 14.66
C GLY A 125 13.35 0.87 13.38
N PRO A 126 13.97 -0.21 12.88
CA PRO A 126 13.44 -0.96 11.74
C PRO A 126 12.02 -1.47 12.00
N PHE A 127 11.18 -1.49 10.96
CA PHE A 127 9.81 -1.99 11.06
C PHE A 127 9.80 -3.42 11.60
N GLN A 128 9.03 -3.64 12.68
CA GLN A 128 8.81 -4.96 13.25
C GLN A 128 7.37 -5.42 12.95
N PRO A 129 7.14 -6.73 12.78
CA PRO A 129 5.78 -7.26 12.69
C PRO A 129 4.91 -6.81 13.87
N PHE A 130 3.63 -6.61 13.60
CA PHE A 130 2.64 -6.27 14.61
C PHE A 130 2.37 -7.46 15.52
N ALA A 131 2.37 -7.21 16.83
CA ALA A 131 2.06 -8.20 17.85
C ALA A 131 0.64 -7.98 18.40
N ALA A 132 0.00 -9.04 18.91
CA ALA A 132 -1.28 -8.92 19.59
C ALA A 132 -1.19 -7.90 20.76
N GLY A 133 -2.19 -7.03 20.88
CA GLY A 133 -2.22 -5.94 21.85
C GLY A 133 -1.59 -4.62 21.34
N ASP A 134 -0.98 -4.63 20.15
CA ASP A 134 -0.55 -3.39 19.49
C ASP A 134 -1.76 -2.54 19.10
N MET A 135 -1.55 -1.22 19.13
CA MET A 135 -2.44 -0.23 18.53
C MET A 135 -1.67 0.51 17.46
N VAL A 136 -2.31 0.67 16.30
CA VAL A 136 -1.73 1.30 15.12
C VAL A 136 -2.58 2.49 14.72
N ILE A 137 -1.96 3.65 14.59
CA ILE A 137 -2.54 4.87 14.01
C ILE A 137 -2.08 4.96 12.57
N ILE A 138 -3.03 5.16 11.66
CA ILE A 138 -2.79 5.19 10.21
C ILE A 138 -3.23 6.55 9.68
N GLY A 139 -2.29 7.40 9.30
CA GLY A 139 -2.57 8.67 8.64
C GLY A 139 -2.39 8.56 7.13
N ILE A 140 -3.34 9.06 6.34
CA ILE A 140 -3.16 9.29 4.90
C ILE A 140 -3.21 10.78 4.66
N GLY A 141 -2.20 11.33 4.00
CA GLY A 141 -2.10 12.78 3.88
C GLY A 141 -0.92 13.24 3.05
N HIS A 142 -0.53 14.49 3.28
CA HIS A 142 0.55 15.13 2.56
C HIS A 142 1.73 15.38 3.49
N LEU A 143 2.83 14.68 3.23
CA LEU A 143 4.14 14.93 3.83
C LEU A 143 4.90 15.93 2.96
N ARG A 144 5.37 17.01 3.57
CA ARG A 144 6.25 17.98 2.91
C ARG A 144 7.55 18.15 3.69
N PRO A 145 8.64 18.50 3.01
CA PRO A 145 9.88 18.87 3.68
C PRO A 145 9.67 20.01 4.68
N ALA A 146 10.45 19.98 5.75
CA ALA A 146 10.55 21.09 6.70
C ALA A 146 10.92 22.39 5.98
N THR A 147 10.30 23.50 6.37
CA THR A 147 10.81 24.83 6.07
C THR A 147 11.92 25.22 7.06
N SER A 148 12.61 26.35 6.82
CA SER A 148 13.66 26.84 7.73
C SER A 148 13.18 27.16 9.14
N GLU A 149 11.86 27.26 9.36
CA GLU A 149 11.24 27.56 10.65
C GLU A 149 10.77 26.31 11.40
N GLU A 150 10.84 25.14 10.77
CA GLU A 150 10.32 23.87 11.30
C GLU A 150 11.46 22.92 11.64
N SER A 151 11.32 22.17 12.74
CA SER A 151 12.34 21.22 13.21
C SER A 151 12.31 19.86 12.51
N GLY A 152 11.42 19.66 11.53
CA GLY A 152 11.26 18.41 10.81
C GLY A 152 10.15 18.47 9.76
N ASP A 153 10.05 17.42 8.97
CA ASP A 153 9.03 17.30 7.93
C ASP A 153 7.63 17.39 8.53
N VAL A 154 6.74 18.04 7.80
CA VAL A 154 5.37 18.29 8.26
C VAL A 154 4.40 17.41 7.51
N PHE A 155 3.67 16.60 8.27
CA PHE A 155 2.59 15.77 7.77
C PHE A 155 1.23 16.41 8.04
N VAL A 156 0.46 16.62 6.97
CA VAL A 156 -0.92 17.13 7.05
C VAL A 156 -1.87 15.96 6.74
N PRO A 157 -2.57 15.40 7.74
CA PRO A 157 -3.46 14.26 7.53
C PRO A 157 -4.76 14.70 6.87
N PHE A 158 -5.25 13.92 5.91
CA PHE A 158 -6.57 14.08 5.27
C PHE A 158 -7.55 13.01 5.70
N TRP A 159 -7.04 11.91 6.22
CA TRP A 159 -7.79 10.81 6.79
C TRP A 159 -6.94 10.17 7.89
N CYS A 160 -7.56 9.70 8.97
CA CYS A 160 -6.88 8.98 10.03
C CYS A 160 -7.70 7.76 10.46
N GLY A 161 -7.10 6.58 10.49
CA GLY A 161 -7.69 5.35 10.98
C GLY A 161 -6.96 4.79 12.18
N LEU A 162 -7.65 3.95 12.95
CA LEU A 162 -7.08 3.20 14.07
C LEU A 162 -7.29 1.71 13.82
N ALA A 163 -6.27 0.92 14.10
CA ALA A 163 -6.35 -0.53 14.08
C ALA A 163 -5.88 -1.11 15.43
N ASP A 164 -6.69 -1.98 16.02
CA ASP A 164 -6.32 -2.80 17.15
C ASP A 164 -5.83 -4.16 16.64
N VAL A 165 -4.65 -4.59 17.09
CA VAL A 165 -4.07 -5.88 16.69
C VAL A 165 -4.51 -6.94 17.70
N GLN A 166 -5.30 -7.91 17.26
CA GLN A 166 -5.91 -8.92 18.12
C GLN A 166 -5.74 -10.32 17.52
N GLU A 167 -5.54 -11.32 18.38
CA GLU A 167 -5.54 -12.72 17.94
C GLU A 167 -6.85 -13.04 17.21
N GLY A 168 -6.75 -13.75 16.08
CA GLY A 168 -7.94 -14.23 15.37
C GLY A 168 -8.73 -15.16 16.28
N SER A 169 -9.99 -14.82 16.55
CA SER A 169 -10.92 -15.65 17.32
C SER A 169 -11.32 -16.92 16.59
#